data_AF-A0A4C1YK01-F1
#
_entry.id   AF-A0A4C1YK01-F1
#
_cell.length_a   1.000
_cell.length_b   1.000
_cell.length_c   1.000
_cell.angle_alpha   90.00
_cell.angle_beta   90.00
_cell.angle_gamma   90.00
#
_symmetry.space_group_name_H-M   'P 1'
#
loop_
_entity.id
_entity.type
_entity.pdbx_description
1 polymer ?
#
loop_
_entity_poly.entity_id
_entity_poly.type
_entity_poly.pdbx_seq_one_letter_code
_entity_poly.pdbx_strand_id
1 'polypeptide(L)'
;MFGGDHLFKCVVDVTAGSSILLDRMEGWQEVQNLTSSNHNAITFAVSVEGRPDPRFRFGIRFYNTEKARWSKFGIATDIALCE
;
A
#
# COMPACT_ATOMS: atom_id res chain seq x y z
N MET A 1 14.96 -31.91 -19.24
CA MET A 1 14.34 -32.01 -17.90
C MET A 1 13.29 -30.92 -17.82
N PHE A 2 12.02 -31.29 -17.74
CA PHE A 2 10.91 -30.34 -17.59
C PHE A 2 10.81 -29.94 -16.11
N GLY A 3 11.18 -28.70 -15.79
CA GLY A 3 10.86 -28.08 -14.51
C GLY A 3 10.08 -26.82 -14.84
N GLY A 4 8.76 -26.90 -14.80
CA GLY A 4 7.91 -25.74 -15.08
C GLY A 4 8.06 -24.70 -13.98
N ASP A 5 8.60 -23.54 -14.32
CA ASP A 5 8.66 -22.37 -13.44
C ASP A 5 7.23 -21.89 -13.16
N HIS A 6 6.60 -22.46 -12.15
CA HIS A 6 5.35 -21.91 -11.64
C HIS A 6 5.68 -20.65 -10.83
N LEU A 7 5.41 -19.50 -11.43
CA LEU A 7 5.39 -18.21 -10.74
C LEU A 7 4.21 -18.21 -9.76
N PHE A 8 4.49 -18.51 -8.49
CA PHE A 8 3.53 -18.29 -7.42
C PHE A 8 3.56 -16.81 -7.03
N LYS A 9 2.44 -16.12 -7.26
CA LYS A 9 2.26 -14.71 -6.88
C LYS A 9 1.30 -14.61 -5.70
N CYS A 10 1.65 -13.80 -4.71
CA CYS A 10 0.77 -13.41 -3.62
C CYS A 10 0.69 -11.88 -3.56
N VAL A 11 -0.51 -11.32 -3.37
CA VAL A 11 -0.70 -9.89 -3.16
C VAL A 11 -0.72 -9.64 -1.66
N VAL A 12 0.43 -9.29 -1.10
CA VAL A 12 0.60 -9.08 0.36
C VAL A 12 0.83 -7.63 0.74
N ASP A 13 1.06 -6.75 -0.24
CA ASP A 13 1.32 -5.33 -0.03
C ASP A 13 0.05 -4.53 -0.31
N VAL A 14 -0.28 -3.60 0.59
CA VAL A 14 -1.53 -2.83 0.55
C VAL A 14 -1.23 -1.36 0.76
N THR A 15 -1.84 -0.51 -0.05
CA THR A 15 -1.93 0.94 0.20
C THR A 15 -3.30 1.23 0.81
N ALA A 16 -3.32 1.84 1.99
CA ALA A 16 -4.55 2.26 2.67
C ALA A 16 -4.47 3.76 2.98
N GLY A 17 -5.60 4.45 2.87
CA GLY A 17 -5.72 5.88 3.11
C GLY A 17 -7.18 6.29 3.30
N SER A 18 -7.41 7.50 3.81
CA SER A 18 -8.76 8.09 3.84
C SER A 18 -9.24 8.34 2.41
N SER A 19 -10.56 8.45 2.22
CA SER A 19 -11.15 8.75 0.90
C SER A 19 -10.49 9.97 0.23
N ILE A 20 -10.28 11.04 1.00
CA ILE A 20 -9.60 12.27 0.54
C ILE A 20 -8.18 11.99 0.00
N LEU A 21 -7.44 11.08 0.63
CA LEU A 21 -6.09 10.74 0.20
C LEU A 21 -6.12 9.82 -1.02
N LEU A 22 -7.04 8.85 -1.05
CA LEU A 22 -7.21 7.93 -2.17
C LEU A 22 -7.67 8.66 -3.44
N ASP A 23 -8.56 9.65 -3.32
CA ASP A 23 -9.01 10.50 -4.44
C ASP A 23 -7.87 11.34 -5.05
N ARG A 24 -6.79 11.55 -4.30
CA ARG A 24 -5.58 12.26 -4.75
C ARG A 24 -4.48 11.32 -5.23
N MET A 25 -4.64 10.01 -5.08
CA MET A 25 -3.65 9.04 -5.55
C MET A 25 -3.79 8.85 -7.06
N GLU A 26 -2.67 9.03 -7.76
CA GLU A 26 -2.59 8.87 -9.21
C GLU A 26 -1.53 7.82 -9.56
N GLY A 27 -1.76 7.10 -10.67
CA GLY A 27 -0.77 6.18 -11.21
C GLY A 27 -0.39 5.02 -10.28
N TRP A 28 -1.34 4.53 -9.47
CA TRP A 28 -1.11 3.37 -8.61
C TRP A 28 -0.75 2.14 -9.44
N GLN A 29 0.40 1.54 -9.16
CA GLN A 29 0.88 0.37 -9.87
C GLN A 29 1.85 -0.48 -9.05
N GLU A 30 1.91 -1.76 -9.39
CA GLU A 30 2.92 -2.70 -8.92
C GLU A 30 4.11 -2.72 -9.90
N VAL A 31 5.31 -2.45 -9.39
CA VAL A 31 6.56 -2.39 -10.16
C VAL A 31 7.49 -3.50 -9.70
N GLN A 32 7.80 -4.42 -10.62
CA GLN A 32 8.75 -5.49 -10.38
C GLN A 32 10.19 -4.98 -10.48
N ASN A 33 11.13 -5.66 -9.81
CA ASN A 33 12.57 -5.39 -9.92
C ASN A 33 13.01 -3.96 -9.54
N LEU A 34 12.16 -3.18 -8.89
CA LEU A 34 12.53 -1.85 -8.39
C LEU A 34 13.42 -1.93 -7.16
N THR A 35 13.34 -3.04 -6.42
CA THR A 35 14.14 -3.31 -5.23
C THR A 35 14.76 -4.70 -5.34
N SER A 36 15.77 -4.99 -4.52
CA SER A 36 16.33 -6.34 -4.37
C SER A 36 15.48 -7.26 -3.49
N SER A 37 14.26 -6.84 -3.11
CA SER A 37 13.33 -7.62 -2.31
C SER A 37 12.67 -8.72 -3.16
N ASN A 38 12.19 -9.77 -2.50
CA ASN A 38 11.26 -10.73 -3.08
C ASN A 38 9.82 -10.18 -3.20
N HIS A 39 9.59 -8.93 -2.75
CA HIS A 39 8.35 -8.18 -2.96
C HIS A 39 8.48 -7.24 -4.16
N ASN A 40 7.38 -7.11 -4.90
CA ASN A 40 7.22 -6.02 -5.86
C ASN A 40 6.96 -4.70 -5.12
N ALA A 41 7.40 -3.59 -5.69
CA ALA A 41 7.14 -2.28 -5.10
C ALA A 41 5.77 -1.76 -5.55
N ILE A 42 5.01 -1.17 -4.64
CA ILE A 42 3.85 -0.37 -5.00
C ILE A 42 4.30 1.08 -5.16
N THR A 43 3.96 1.70 -6.28
CA THR A 43 4.24 3.12 -6.55
C THR A 43 2.96 3.86 -6.90
N PHE A 44 2.86 5.11 -6.47
CA PHE A 44 1.77 6.04 -6.78
C PHE A 44 2.29 7.47 -6.57
N ALA A 45 1.68 8.42 -7.26
CA ALA A 45 1.82 9.85 -6.97
C ALA A 45 0.66 10.29 -6.08
N VAL A 46 0.87 11.33 -5.27
CA VAL A 46 -0.22 12.00 -4.54
C VAL A 46 -0.27 13.44 -5.02
N SER A 47 -1.41 13.83 -5.60
CA SER A 47 -1.66 15.21 -5.99
C SER A 47 -1.76 16.11 -4.76
N VAL A 48 -0.87 17.08 -4.68
CA VAL A 48 -0.78 18.08 -3.60
C VAL A 48 -1.19 19.45 -4.13
N GLU A 49 -2.35 19.53 -4.78
CA GLU A 49 -2.91 20.85 -5.15
C GLU A 49 -3.32 21.64 -3.89
N GLY A 50 -2.86 22.89 -3.83
CA GLY A 50 -3.00 23.78 -2.67
C GLY A 50 -1.87 23.64 -1.64
N ARG A 51 -1.66 24.67 -0.81
CA ARG A 51 -0.71 24.59 0.32
C ARG A 51 -1.20 23.46 1.24
N PRO A 52 -0.43 22.39 1.46
CA PRO A 52 -0.84 21.35 2.40
C PRO A 52 -1.16 22.03 3.74
N ASP A 53 -2.33 21.74 4.30
CA ASP A 53 -2.65 22.21 5.65
C ASP A 53 -1.46 21.82 6.53
N PRO A 54 -0.84 22.75 7.28
CA PRO A 54 0.25 22.41 8.20
C PRO A 54 -0.09 21.26 9.17
N ARG A 55 -1.40 20.99 9.35
CA ARG A 55 -1.94 19.88 10.14
C ARG A 55 -2.04 18.56 9.36
N PHE A 56 -1.94 18.60 8.03
CA PHE A 56 -1.92 17.41 7.17
C PHE A 56 -0.59 16.67 7.36
N ARG A 57 -0.60 15.63 8.19
CA ARG A 57 0.56 14.80 8.46
C ARG A 57 0.59 13.63 7.48
N PHE A 58 1.57 13.62 6.58
CA PHE A 58 1.93 12.39 5.88
C PHE A 58 2.59 11.44 6.88
N GLY A 59 1.99 10.27 7.08
CA GLY A 59 2.54 9.23 7.93
C GLY A 59 2.54 7.90 7.19
N ILE A 60 3.72 7.31 7.00
CA ILE A 60 3.83 5.93 6.53
C ILE A 60 3.88 5.05 7.78
N ARG A 61 2.90 4.15 7.94
CA ARG A 61 2.93 3.12 8.97
C ARG A 61 3.40 1.81 8.33
N PHE A 62 4.51 1.28 8.82
CA PHE A 62 5.04 0.00 8.39
C PHE A 62 4.38 -1.12 9.21
N TYR A 63 3.62 -1.97 8.55
CA TYR A 63 3.06 -3.19 9.14
C TYR A 63 3.82 -4.39 8.56
N ASN A 64 4.26 -5.31 9.41
CA ASN A 64 4.75 -6.59 8.93
C ASN A 64 3.53 -7.44 8.52
N THR A 65 3.34 -7.59 7.21
CA THR A 65 2.20 -8.28 6.60
C THR A 65 2.27 -9.80 6.76
N GLU A 66 3.47 -10.38 6.90
CA GLU A 66 3.66 -11.80 7.22
C GLU A 66 3.14 -12.17 8.62
N LYS A 67 3.24 -11.23 9.57
CA LYS A 67 2.78 -11.39 10.96
C LYS A 67 1.41 -10.76 11.20
N ALA A 68 0.81 -10.13 10.20
CA ALA A 68 -0.48 -9.49 10.32
C ALA A 68 -1.60 -10.52 10.39
N ARG A 69 -2.49 -10.39 11.40
CA ARG A 69 -3.77 -11.10 11.39
C ARG A 69 -4.72 -10.32 10.49
N TRP A 70 -4.76 -10.67 9.20
CA TRP A 70 -5.55 -9.97 8.17
C TRP A 70 -7.02 -9.74 8.55
N SER A 71 -7.66 -10.72 9.21
CA SER A 71 -9.04 -10.58 9.69
C SER A 71 -9.25 -9.48 10.73
N LYS A 72 -8.20 -9.13 11.49
CA LYS A 72 -8.22 -8.01 12.45
C LYS A 72 -7.74 -6.70 11.82
N PHE A 73 -6.93 -6.79 10.77
CA PHE A 73 -6.39 -5.63 10.08
C PHE A 73 -7.52 -4.78 9.46
N GLY A 74 -8.45 -5.41 8.72
CA GLY A 74 -9.59 -4.69 8.11
C GLY A 74 -10.40 -3.87 9.12
N ILE A 75 -10.74 -4.47 10.26
CA ILE A 75 -11.57 -3.85 11.32
C ILE A 75 -10.86 -2.62 11.94
N ALA A 76 -9.56 -2.71 12.20
CA ALA A 76 -8.80 -1.59 12.76
C ALA A 76 -8.63 -0.44 11.76
N THR A 77 -8.62 -0.76 10.46
CA THR A 77 -8.47 0.22 9.38
C THR A 77 -9.78 0.96 9.14
N ASP A 78 -10.93 0.27 9.13
CA ASP A 78 -12.24 0.90 8.96
C ASP A 78 -12.55 1.93 10.07
N ILE A 79 -12.18 1.63 11.32
CA ILE A 79 -12.38 2.56 12.45
C ILE A 79 -11.47 3.78 12.34
N ALA A 80 -10.22 3.61 11.91
CA ALA A 80 -9.24 4.70 11.82
C ALA A 80 -9.39 5.58 10.56
N LEU A 81 -10.20 5.17 9.59
CA LEU A 81 -10.48 5.92 8.35
C LEU A 81 -11.83 6.65 8.38
N CYS A 82 -12.67 6.40 9.39
CA CYS A 82 -13.95 7.09 9.61
C CYS A 82 -13.83 8.36 10.49
N GLU A 83 -12.62 8.76 10.89
CA GLU A 83 -12.33 10.00 11.64
C GLU A 83 -11.53 11.01 10.82
#